data_AF-A0A7S3XUI1-F1
#
_entry.id   AF-A0A7S3XUI1-F1
#
_cell.length_a   1.000
_cell.length_b   1.000
_cell.length_c   1.000
_cell.angle_alpha   90.00
_cell.angle_beta   90.00
_cell.angle_gamma   90.00
#
_symmetry.space_group_name_H-M   'P 1'
#
loop_
_entity.id
_entity.type
_entity.pdbx_description
1 polymer ?
#
loop_
_entity_poly.entity_id
_entity_poly.type
_entity_poly.pdbx_seq_one_letter_code
_entity_poly.pdbx_strand_id
1 'polypeptide(L)'
;LVANVRALGRQFRVGRQEDAQEFLCHLLDAMVKTELRRARVKENATGPNGERISETTAIHRIFGGYLRNQVKCPECGYCSETFNQTMDLSLELTGGTQSLQQAYSHFSRREKLDSANRWRCDECRKQVCATKQLTLYAAPAVLCVQFKRFAYGGFGGKIQRPISY
;
A
#
# COMPACT_ATOMS: atom_id res chain seq x y z
N LEU A 1 -12.61 -14.40 22.33
CA LEU A 1 -12.13 -13.51 21.25
C LEU A 1 -10.97 -14.07 20.43
N VAL A 2 -9.98 -14.77 21.02
CA VAL A 2 -8.75 -15.21 20.29
C VAL A 2 -8.89 -16.57 19.56
N ALA A 3 -9.92 -17.36 19.84
CA ALA A 3 -10.06 -18.73 19.28
C ALA A 3 -10.23 -18.79 17.75
N ASN A 4 -10.77 -17.72 17.14
CA ASN A 4 -11.10 -17.69 15.71
C ASN A 4 -10.09 -16.94 14.85
N VAL A 5 -8.87 -16.67 15.34
CA VAL A 5 -7.84 -15.92 14.59
C VAL A 5 -7.49 -16.58 13.24
N ARG A 6 -7.64 -17.90 13.16
CA ARG A 6 -7.44 -18.69 11.92
C ARG A 6 -8.47 -18.39 10.83
N ALA A 7 -9.61 -17.79 11.17
CA ALA A 7 -10.59 -17.35 10.19
C ALA A 7 -10.11 -16.10 9.41
N LEU A 8 -9.19 -15.32 9.98
CA LEU A 8 -8.59 -14.14 9.34
C LEU A 8 -7.41 -14.52 8.43
N GLY A 9 -6.65 -15.54 8.82
CA GLY A 9 -5.53 -16.06 8.05
C GLY A 9 -5.04 -17.38 8.63
N ARG A 10 -4.72 -18.36 7.76
CA ARG A 10 -4.25 -19.70 8.19
C ARG A 10 -2.91 -19.65 8.93
N GLN A 11 -2.12 -18.61 8.69
CA GLN A 11 -0.81 -18.39 9.29
C GLN A 11 -0.91 -18.00 10.76
N PHE A 12 -1.98 -17.34 11.20
CA PHE A 12 -2.10 -16.87 12.58
C PHE A 12 -2.35 -18.03 13.55
N ARG A 13 -1.49 -18.14 14.57
CA ARG A 13 -1.57 -19.16 15.60
C ARG A 13 -1.63 -18.54 16.98
N VAL A 14 -2.53 -19.06 17.81
CA VAL A 14 -2.60 -18.66 19.23
C VAL A 14 -1.28 -19.03 19.91
N GLY A 15 -0.72 -18.08 20.67
CA GLY A 15 0.53 -18.28 21.41
C GLY A 15 1.82 -18.03 20.61
N ARG A 16 1.73 -17.65 19.33
CA ARG A 16 2.89 -17.25 18.50
C ARG A 16 2.93 -15.73 18.32
N GLN A 17 4.14 -15.16 18.29
CA GLN A 17 4.35 -13.77 17.89
C GLN A 17 4.21 -13.64 16.37
N GLU A 18 3.44 -12.66 15.93
CA GLU A 18 3.12 -12.38 14.53
C GLU A 18 3.27 -10.88 14.24
N ASP A 19 3.31 -10.49 12.96
CA ASP A 19 3.34 -9.07 12.57
C ASP A 19 1.94 -8.45 12.72
N ALA A 20 1.83 -7.39 13.53
CA ALA A 20 0.59 -6.68 13.76
C ALA A 20 0.03 -6.02 12.49
N GLN A 21 0.89 -5.61 11.55
CA GLN A 21 0.42 -5.06 10.28
C GLN A 21 -0.23 -6.13 9.42
N GLU A 22 0.42 -7.29 9.30
CA GLU A 22 -0.14 -8.40 8.54
C GLU A 22 -1.51 -8.77 9.12
N PHE A 23 -1.61 -8.84 10.45
CA PHE A 23 -2.88 -9.06 11.13
C PHE A 23 -3.94 -8.00 10.80
N LEU A 24 -3.59 -6.70 10.83
CA LEU A 24 -4.51 -5.61 10.50
C LEU A 24 -5.03 -5.72 9.06
N CYS A 25 -4.14 -5.98 8.09
CA CYS A 25 -4.54 -6.14 6.69
C CYS A 25 -5.54 -7.28 6.51
N HIS A 26 -5.27 -8.43 7.14
CA HIS A 26 -6.18 -9.57 7.12
C HIS A 26 -7.53 -9.29 7.80
N LEU A 27 -7.51 -8.53 8.90
CA LEU A 27 -8.72 -8.15 9.61
C LEU A 27 -9.62 -7.23 8.75
N LEU A 28 -9.05 -6.17 8.17
CA LEU A 28 -9.79 -5.23 7.33
C LEU A 28 -10.35 -5.92 6.08
N ASP A 29 -9.56 -6.78 5.44
CA ASP A 29 -10.02 -7.58 4.30
C ASP A 29 -11.18 -8.51 4.68
N ALA A 30 -11.11 -9.20 5.82
CA ALA A 30 -12.19 -10.04 6.30
C ALA A 30 -13.48 -9.25 6.61
N MET A 31 -13.37 -8.03 7.14
CA MET A 31 -14.51 -7.15 7.39
C MET A 31 -15.20 -6.73 6.08
N VAL A 32 -14.42 -6.27 5.10
CA VAL A 32 -14.91 -5.92 3.75
C VAL A 32 -15.64 -7.12 3.13
N LYS A 33 -15.00 -8.30 3.14
CA LYS A 33 -15.59 -9.53 2.60
C LYS A 33 -16.89 -9.90 3.30
N THR A 34 -16.97 -9.69 4.62
CA THR A 34 -18.18 -9.97 5.40
C THR A 34 -19.32 -9.02 5.01
N GLU A 35 -19.05 -7.73 4.83
CA GLU A 35 -20.04 -6.75 4.36
C GLU A 35 -20.56 -7.11 2.96
N LEU A 36 -19.65 -7.39 2.01
CA LEU A 36 -20.03 -7.76 0.64
C LEU A 36 -20.85 -9.06 0.60
N ARG A 37 -20.45 -10.08 1.37
CA ARG A 37 -21.20 -11.35 1.46
C ARG A 37 -22.60 -11.14 2.04
N ARG A 38 -22.75 -10.29 3.06
CA ARG A 38 -24.07 -9.94 3.62
C ARG A 38 -24.96 -9.23 2.59
N ALA A 39 -24.36 -8.41 1.74
CA ALA A 39 -25.04 -7.77 0.61
C ALA A 39 -25.25 -8.71 -0.60
N ARG A 40 -24.80 -9.98 -0.54
CA ARG A 40 -24.82 -10.96 -1.64
C ARG A 40 -24.07 -10.50 -2.89
N VAL A 41 -23.01 -9.72 -2.69
CA VAL A 41 -22.15 -9.17 -3.74
C VAL A 41 -20.84 -9.97 -3.81
N LYS A 42 -20.36 -10.23 -5.03
CA LYS A 42 -19.04 -10.83 -5.25
C LYS A 42 -17.95 -9.78 -5.02
N GLU A 43 -16.80 -10.19 -4.50
CA GLU A 43 -15.68 -9.29 -4.15
C GLU A 43 -15.21 -8.39 -5.31
N ASN A 44 -15.26 -8.90 -6.55
CA ASN A 44 -14.84 -8.19 -7.76
C ASN A 44 -16.01 -7.57 -8.54
N ALA A 45 -17.20 -7.50 -7.94
CA ALA A 45 -18.35 -6.94 -8.62
C ALA A 45 -18.20 -5.43 -8.82
N THR A 46 -18.65 -4.98 -9.99
CA THR A 46 -18.65 -3.58 -10.40
C THR A 46 -20.10 -3.09 -10.45
N GLY A 47 -20.35 -1.88 -9.94
CA GLY A 47 -21.67 -1.25 -9.98
C GLY A 47 -22.06 -0.81 -11.40
N PRO A 48 -23.30 -0.35 -11.59
CA PRO A 48 -23.83 0.06 -12.91
C PRO A 48 -23.00 1.16 -13.59
N ASN A 49 -22.28 1.96 -12.82
CA ASN A 49 -21.42 3.04 -13.32
C ASN A 49 -19.94 2.65 -13.41
N GLY A 50 -19.60 1.36 -13.29
CA GLY A 50 -18.21 0.90 -13.26
C GLY A 50 -17.50 1.17 -11.92
N GLU A 51 -18.23 1.56 -10.87
CA GLU A 51 -17.67 1.71 -9.52
C GLU A 51 -17.30 0.35 -8.91
N ARG A 52 -16.22 0.27 -8.14
CA ARG A 52 -15.89 -0.98 -7.44
C ARG A 52 -16.76 -1.08 -6.19
N ILE A 53 -17.61 -2.10 -6.10
CA ILE A 53 -18.59 -2.19 -5.01
C ILE A 53 -17.90 -2.33 -3.64
N SER A 54 -16.69 -2.93 -3.59
CA SER A 54 -15.87 -2.97 -2.37
C SER A 54 -15.61 -1.58 -1.76
N GLU A 55 -15.49 -0.55 -2.59
CA GLU A 55 -15.24 0.85 -2.17
C GLU A 55 -16.43 1.46 -1.43
N THR A 56 -17.64 0.91 -1.60
CA THR A 56 -18.84 1.38 -0.90
C THR A 56 -18.95 0.86 0.54
N THR A 57 -18.13 -0.14 0.90
CA THR A 57 -18.11 -0.72 2.26
C THR A 57 -17.72 0.33 3.30
N ALA A 58 -18.21 0.18 4.53
CA ALA A 58 -17.89 1.11 5.61
C ALA A 58 -16.37 1.17 5.84
N ILE A 59 -15.68 0.02 5.70
CA ILE A 59 -14.23 -0.07 5.88
C ILE A 59 -13.49 0.74 4.83
N HIS A 60 -13.88 0.67 3.55
CA HIS A 60 -13.27 1.47 2.49
C HIS A 60 -13.59 2.96 2.64
N ARG A 61 -14.78 3.31 3.14
CA ARG A 61 -15.13 4.71 3.41
C ARG A 61 -14.31 5.32 4.56
N ILE A 62 -13.90 4.51 5.53
CA ILE A 62 -13.13 4.97 6.70
C ILE A 62 -11.62 4.96 6.41
N PHE A 63 -11.08 3.84 5.93
CA PHE A 63 -9.64 3.60 5.77
C PHE A 63 -9.15 3.67 4.32
N GLY A 64 -10.06 3.64 3.35
CA GLY A 64 -9.71 3.60 1.94
C GLY A 64 -9.21 4.94 1.43
N GLY A 65 -8.03 4.91 0.81
CA GLY A 65 -7.45 6.00 0.07
C GLY A 65 -6.90 5.53 -1.28
N TYR A 66 -6.31 6.46 -2.03
CA TYR A 66 -5.68 6.15 -3.31
C TYR A 66 -4.25 6.65 -3.33
N LEU A 67 -3.36 5.77 -3.77
CA LEU A 67 -2.02 6.09 -4.21
C LEU A 67 -2.03 6.38 -5.70
N ARG A 68 -1.33 7.43 -6.11
CA ARG A 68 -1.01 7.69 -7.51
C ARG A 68 0.43 7.28 -7.77
N ASN A 69 0.58 6.29 -8.66
CA ASN A 69 1.85 5.87 -9.23
C ASN A 69 2.03 6.54 -10.58
N GLN A 70 3.10 7.32 -10.71
CA GLN A 70 3.42 8.10 -11.90
C GLN A 70 4.75 7.63 -12.48
N VAL A 71 4.79 7.35 -13.78
CA VAL A 71 6.01 6.99 -14.53
C VAL A 71 6.15 7.95 -15.71
N LYS A 72 7.22 8.75 -15.70
CA LYS A 72 7.46 9.77 -16.72
C LYS A 72 8.63 9.41 -17.63
N CYS A 73 8.37 9.41 -18.94
CA CYS A 73 9.38 9.23 -19.98
C CYS A 73 10.27 10.49 -20.07
N PRO A 74 11.61 10.35 -20.00
CA PRO A 74 12.51 11.50 -20.14
C PRO A 74 12.71 11.92 -21.60
N GLU A 75 12.45 11.03 -22.57
CA GLU A 75 12.68 11.32 -23.99
C GLU A 75 11.52 12.09 -24.64
N CYS A 76 10.28 11.63 -24.43
CA CYS A 76 9.09 12.23 -25.07
C CYS A 76 8.16 12.96 -24.09
N GLY A 77 8.46 12.93 -22.79
CA GLY A 77 7.64 13.59 -21.77
C GLY A 77 6.34 12.88 -21.39
N TYR A 78 5.94 11.82 -22.10
CA TYR A 78 4.75 11.02 -21.77
C TYR A 78 4.75 10.57 -20.32
N CYS A 79 3.59 10.67 -19.68
CA CYS A 79 3.40 10.38 -18.28
C CYS A 79 2.30 9.35 -18.12
N SER A 80 2.67 8.14 -17.71
CA SER A 80 1.73 7.09 -17.34
C SER A 80 1.36 7.25 -15.88
N GLU A 81 0.05 7.28 -15.59
CA GLU A 81 -0.48 7.38 -14.24
C GLU A 81 -1.42 6.21 -13.96
N THR A 82 -1.21 5.55 -12.81
CA THR A 82 -2.11 4.51 -12.31
C THR A 82 -2.52 4.86 -10.89
N PHE A 83 -3.80 4.69 -10.59
CA PHE A 83 -4.34 4.90 -9.24
C PHE A 83 -4.59 3.56 -8.59
N ASN A 84 -3.95 3.34 -7.44
CA ASN A 84 -4.03 2.11 -6.69
C ASN A 84 -4.69 2.40 -5.35
N GLN A 85 -5.73 1.64 -5.04
CA GLN A 85 -6.38 1.73 -3.75
C GLN A 85 -5.44 1.26 -2.63
N THR A 86 -5.51 1.89 -1.47
CA THR A 86 -4.78 1.48 -0.27
C THR A 86 -5.63 1.64 0.98
N MET A 87 -5.32 0.87 2.03
CA MET A 87 -5.91 1.01 3.37
C MET A 87 -4.90 1.47 4.42
N ASP A 88 -3.62 1.43 4.07
CA ASP A 88 -2.50 1.80 4.93
C ASP A 88 -1.34 2.37 4.11
N LEU A 89 -0.40 3.04 4.78
CA LEU A 89 0.88 3.45 4.21
C LEU A 89 2.02 2.75 4.94
N SER A 90 2.70 1.83 4.27
CA SER A 90 3.92 1.22 4.79
C SER A 90 5.16 2.05 4.44
N LEU A 91 5.64 2.84 5.40
CA LEU A 91 6.77 3.75 5.23
C LEU A 91 8.09 3.10 5.62
N GLU A 92 9.10 3.27 4.76
CA GLU A 92 10.47 2.83 5.02
C GLU A 92 11.21 3.82 5.92
N LEU A 93 12.05 3.27 6.80
CA LEU A 93 12.88 4.04 7.72
C LEU A 93 14.35 4.06 7.27
N THR A 94 14.60 4.28 5.97
CA THR A 94 15.94 4.33 5.39
C THR A 94 16.69 5.61 5.78
N GLY A 95 18.00 5.64 5.56
CA GLY A 95 18.80 6.88 5.63
C GLY A 95 18.76 7.64 6.96
N GLY A 96 18.54 6.95 8.08
CA GLY A 96 18.48 7.60 9.39
C GLY A 96 17.17 8.34 9.69
N THR A 97 16.11 8.18 8.87
CA THR A 97 14.78 8.78 9.06
C THR A 97 14.33 8.90 10.53
N GLN A 98 14.00 10.12 10.98
CA GLN A 98 13.67 10.44 12.38
C GLN A 98 12.23 10.95 12.59
N SER A 99 11.49 11.25 11.52
CA SER A 99 10.11 11.75 11.60
C SER A 99 9.19 11.13 10.55
N LEU A 100 7.88 11.20 10.79
CA LEU A 100 6.84 10.81 9.86
C LEU A 100 6.94 11.59 8.54
N GLN A 101 7.16 12.90 8.62
CA GLN A 101 7.29 13.78 7.46
C GLN A 101 8.48 13.37 6.60
N GLN A 102 9.61 13.03 7.24
CA GLN A 102 10.79 12.53 6.53
C GLN A 102 10.53 11.16 5.89
N ALA A 103 9.89 10.24 6.63
CA ALA A 103 9.52 8.93 6.10
C ALA A 103 8.60 9.03 4.88
N TYR A 104 7.61 9.92 4.93
CA TYR A 104 6.69 10.17 3.82
C TYR A 104 7.39 10.87 2.64
N SER A 105 8.33 11.79 2.91
CA SER A 105 9.15 12.41 1.87
C SER A 105 9.99 11.37 1.12
N HIS A 106 10.57 10.40 1.83
CA HIS A 106 11.25 9.27 1.19
C HIS A 106 10.29 8.39 0.39
N PHE A 107 9.13 8.03 0.96
CA PHE A 107 8.10 7.24 0.27
C PHE A 107 7.62 7.89 -1.03
N SER A 108 7.50 9.22 -1.04
CA SER A 108 6.98 9.98 -2.18
C SER A 108 8.04 10.58 -3.09
N ARG A 109 9.30 10.23 -2.86
CA ARG A 109 10.44 10.73 -3.64
C ARG A 109 10.34 10.26 -5.08
N ARG A 110 10.75 11.13 -6.00
CA ARG A 110 10.97 10.77 -7.40
C ARG A 110 12.24 9.95 -7.52
N GLU A 111 12.14 8.78 -8.13
CA GLU A 111 13.26 7.86 -8.31
C GLU A 111 13.46 7.57 -9.79
N LYS A 112 14.72 7.60 -10.24
CA LYS A 112 15.06 7.28 -11.62
C LYS A 112 15.33 5.79 -11.72
N LEU A 113 14.64 5.14 -12.66
CA LEU A 113 14.90 3.75 -13.03
C LEU A 113 16.31 3.65 -13.63
N ASP A 114 17.03 2.60 -13.29
CA ASP A 114 18.38 2.30 -13.74
C ASP A 114 18.37 1.47 -15.04
N SER A 115 19.54 0.98 -15.43
CA SER A 115 19.70 0.17 -16.63
C SER A 115 19.13 -1.25 -16.51
N ALA A 116 18.95 -1.77 -15.29
CA ALA A 116 18.44 -3.10 -15.00
C ALA A 116 16.91 -3.14 -14.92
N ASN A 117 16.25 -2.02 -14.59
CA ASN A 117 14.80 -1.91 -14.45
C ASN A 117 14.17 -0.87 -15.41
N ARG A 118 14.68 -0.78 -16.64
CA ARG A 118 14.14 0.12 -17.68
C ARG A 118 12.65 -0.12 -17.94
N TRP A 119 11.95 0.97 -18.23
CA TRP A 119 10.53 0.95 -18.56
C TRP A 119 10.33 1.20 -20.06
N ARG A 120 9.43 0.44 -20.69
CA ARG A 120 9.04 0.65 -22.09
C ARG A 120 7.95 1.71 -22.15
N CYS A 121 8.26 2.82 -22.80
CA CYS A 121 7.29 3.90 -22.98
C CYS A 121 6.19 3.52 -23.97
N ASP A 122 4.93 3.83 -23.66
CA ASP A 122 3.80 3.53 -24.54
C ASP A 122 3.74 4.42 -25.79
N GLU A 123 4.21 5.66 -25.70
CA GLU A 123 4.22 6.62 -26.81
C GLU A 123 5.42 6.38 -27.74
N CYS A 124 6.65 6.53 -27.24
CA CYS A 124 7.85 6.41 -28.09
C CYS A 124 8.31 4.95 -28.29
N ARG A 125 7.69 3.98 -27.61
CA ARG A 125 7.97 2.53 -27.69
C ARG A 125 9.38 2.08 -27.32
N LYS A 126 10.23 2.99 -26.81
CA LYS A 126 11.61 2.73 -26.37
C LYS A 126 11.72 2.32 -24.90
N GLN A 127 12.79 1.60 -24.59
CA GLN A 127 13.20 1.24 -23.23
C GLN A 127 14.03 2.37 -22.62
N VAL A 128 13.48 3.05 -21.61
CA VAL A 128 14.07 4.26 -21.03
C VAL A 128 14.23 4.16 -19.52
N CYS A 129 15.23 4.86 -18.99
CA CYS A 129 15.41 5.11 -17.57
C CYS A 129 14.41 6.18 -17.10
N ALA A 130 13.14 5.79 -16.97
CA ALA A 130 12.04 6.68 -16.58
C ALA A 130 12.17 7.17 -15.13
N THR A 131 11.42 8.22 -14.81
CA THR A 131 11.25 8.66 -13.41
C THR A 131 9.95 8.11 -12.88
N LYS A 132 10.01 7.39 -11.75
CA LYS A 132 8.85 6.86 -11.02
C LYS A 132 8.59 7.68 -9.77
N GLN A 133 7.33 7.89 -9.42
CA GLN A 133 6.93 8.53 -8.17
C GLN A 133 5.64 7.88 -7.65
N LEU A 134 5.58 7.63 -6.35
CA LEU A 134 4.36 7.20 -5.66
C LEU A 134 3.90 8.34 -4.74
N THR A 135 2.61 8.67 -4.74
CA THR A 135 2.08 9.78 -3.91
C THR A 135 0.72 9.40 -3.34
N LEU A 136 0.38 9.86 -2.13
CA LEU A 136 -1.00 9.80 -1.65
C LEU A 136 -1.84 10.80 -2.45
N TYR A 137 -2.73 10.29 -3.28
CA TYR A 137 -3.61 11.07 -4.14
C TYR A 137 -4.88 11.48 -3.41
N ALA A 138 -5.53 10.52 -2.77
CA ALA A 138 -6.70 10.75 -1.93
C ALA A 138 -6.45 10.13 -0.56
N ALA A 139 -6.47 10.97 0.48
CA ALA A 139 -6.33 10.51 1.85
C ALA A 139 -7.65 9.91 2.37
N PRO A 140 -7.60 8.82 3.17
CA PRO A 140 -8.77 8.30 3.86
C PRO A 140 -9.22 9.22 4.99
N ALA A 141 -10.42 9.00 5.52
CA ALA A 141 -10.89 9.67 6.73
C ALA A 141 -10.03 9.30 7.96
N VAL A 142 -9.56 8.05 8.02
CA VAL A 142 -8.61 7.57 9.03
C VAL A 142 -7.42 6.94 8.33
N LEU A 143 -6.27 7.62 8.39
CA LEU A 143 -5.03 7.14 7.79
C LEU A 143 -4.28 6.21 8.72
N CYS A 144 -4.12 4.95 8.32
CA CYS A 144 -3.22 4.02 8.99
C CYS A 144 -1.81 4.13 8.41
N VAL A 145 -0.81 4.34 9.27
CA VAL A 145 0.60 4.41 8.87
C VAL A 145 1.38 3.32 9.60
N GLN A 146 2.04 2.46 8.83
CA GLN A 146 2.96 1.46 9.34
C GLN A 146 4.39 1.91 9.08
N PHE A 147 5.24 1.93 10.12
CA PHE A 147 6.68 2.03 9.93
C PHE A 147 7.28 0.64 9.74
N LYS A 148 7.94 0.40 8.59
CA LYS A 148 8.67 -0.85 8.30
C LYS A 148 9.93 -0.94 9.16
N ARG A 149 9.77 -1.37 10.41
CA ARG A 149 10.85 -1.48 11.40
C ARG A 149 11.66 -2.76 11.31
N PHE A 150 11.15 -3.78 10.62
CA PHE A 150 11.82 -5.07 10.48
C PHE A 150 12.50 -5.15 9.12
N ALA A 151 13.79 -5.45 9.12
CA ALA A 151 14.55 -5.72 7.89
C ALA A 151 14.67 -7.23 7.67
N TYR A 152 14.26 -7.69 6.49
CA TYR A 152 14.45 -9.07 6.04
C TYR A 152 15.80 -9.17 5.31
N GLY A 153 16.87 -9.43 6.06
CA GLY A 153 18.25 -9.55 5.56
C GLY A 153 19.15 -10.26 6.59
N GLY A 154 20.39 -10.62 6.21
CA GLY A 154 21.22 -11.65 6.86
C GLY A 154 21.40 -11.61 8.39
N PHE A 155 21.27 -10.45 9.02
CA PHE A 155 21.23 -10.29 10.48
C PHE A 155 19.94 -9.58 10.91
N GLY A 156 18.79 -10.19 10.58
CA GLY A 156 17.46 -9.62 10.83
C GLY A 156 17.37 -8.79 12.10
N GLY A 157 16.81 -7.58 11.99
CA GLY A 157 16.88 -6.58 13.05
C GLY A 157 15.65 -5.70 13.11
N LYS A 158 15.37 -5.18 14.30
CA LYS A 158 14.30 -4.21 14.56
C LYS A 158 14.90 -2.82 14.72
N ILE A 159 14.41 -1.86 13.94
CA ILE A 159 14.72 -0.44 14.09
C ILE A 159 14.04 0.07 15.38
N GLN A 160 14.82 0.24 16.44
CA GLN A 160 14.35 0.68 17.76
C GLN A 160 14.30 2.21 17.91
N ARG A 161 14.95 2.96 17.01
CA ARG A 161 15.02 4.42 17.16
C ARG A 161 13.63 5.06 17.18
N PRO A 162 13.44 6.13 17.98
CA PRO A 162 12.19 6.88 18.00
C PRO A 162 11.95 7.55 16.65
N ILE A 163 10.67 7.70 16.29
CA ILE A 163 10.22 8.44 15.11
C ILE A 163 9.17 9.44 15.60
N SER A 164 9.38 10.73 15.36
CA SER A 164 8.39 11.77 15.69
C SER A 164 7.23 11.77 14.70
N TYR A 165 6.01 12.06 15.18
CA TYR A 165 4.79 12.11 14.37
C TYR A 165 3.91 13.29 14.81
#